data_AF-A0A0D2VH01-F1
#
_entry.id   AF-A0A0D2VH01-F1
#
_cell.length_a   1.000
_cell.length_b   1.000
_cell.length_c   1.000
_cell.angle_alpha   90.00
_cell.angle_beta   90.00
_cell.angle_gamma   90.00
#
_symmetry.space_group_name_H-M   'P 1'
#
loop_
_entity.id
_entity.type
_entity.pdbx_description
1 polymer ?
#
loop_
_entity_poly.entity_id
_entity_poly.type
_entity_poly.pdbx_seq_one_letter_code
_entity_poly.pdbx_strand_id
1 'polypeptide(L)'
;MLANAPAATRALAAASSHLAARPTVAARILGRVGYAEGIDTQLRFVGDVLAGRNTVVLPPQPAAAPSSLGEPASSSKLANQNNTKLTSGAVTANGGDLLLLEHNPVYTLGRRMQHDADQAARLAALGAEYVYTSRGGQITFHGPGQLVGYPILNLAAFSHRVSVKDYVRRLEVVLMRTCADFGVKTELTADTGVWVGKNKIAALGIQLHERRVTSHGFALNCQTDLRWFSHIVPCGLVGKSVTSLSREVQREVSTEETLPILLKHFGDVFECDVQRVLGAY
;
A
#
# COMPACT_ATOMS: atom_id res chain seq x y z
N MET A 1 1.77 -43.10 -50.03
CA MET A 1 2.57 -42.89 -48.80
C MET A 1 2.49 -41.41 -48.45
N LEU A 2 1.68 -41.07 -47.46
CA LEU A 2 1.48 -39.70 -46.97
C LEU A 2 2.52 -39.43 -45.87
N ALA A 3 3.40 -38.46 -46.07
CA ALA A 3 4.37 -38.02 -45.08
C ALA A 3 3.83 -36.81 -44.31
N ASN A 4 3.69 -36.97 -43.00
CA ASN A 4 3.29 -35.96 -42.02
C ASN A 4 4.32 -34.82 -41.94
N ALA A 5 3.84 -33.57 -42.02
CA ALA A 5 4.60 -32.40 -41.60
C ALA A 5 4.62 -32.29 -40.04
N PRO A 6 5.72 -31.83 -39.42
CA PRO A 6 5.89 -31.89 -37.97
C PRO A 6 5.12 -30.79 -37.22
N ALA A 7 4.68 -31.16 -36.02
CA ALA A 7 3.86 -30.40 -35.07
C ALA A 7 4.56 -29.17 -34.43
N ALA A 8 5.30 -28.38 -35.20
CA ALA A 8 6.03 -27.21 -34.69
C ALA A 8 5.22 -25.89 -34.78
N THR A 9 4.16 -25.83 -35.58
CA THR A 9 3.40 -24.58 -35.79
C THR A 9 2.18 -24.41 -34.87
N ARG A 10 1.88 -25.41 -34.03
CA ARG A 10 0.76 -25.37 -33.06
C ARG A 10 1.18 -24.99 -31.62
N ALA A 11 2.48 -24.88 -31.36
CA ALA A 11 3.02 -24.58 -30.02
C ALA A 11 3.20 -23.08 -29.71
N LEU A 12 3.08 -22.19 -30.71
CA LEU A 12 3.18 -20.73 -30.52
C LEU A 12 1.83 -20.01 -30.44
N ALA A 13 0.71 -20.71 -30.63
CA ALA A 13 -0.64 -20.16 -30.51
C ALA A 13 -1.36 -20.55 -29.19
N ALA A 14 -0.68 -21.27 -28.30
CA ALA A 14 -1.21 -21.70 -27.00
C ALA A 14 -0.51 -21.04 -25.79
N ALA A 15 0.30 -20.01 -26.02
CA ALA A 15 0.92 -19.19 -24.97
C ALA A 15 0.11 -17.92 -24.63
N SER A 16 -1.16 -17.84 -25.03
CA SER A 16 -2.15 -16.98 -24.36
C SER A 16 -2.83 -17.76 -23.23
N SER A 17 -2.01 -18.34 -22.35
CA SER A 17 -2.50 -18.87 -21.08
C SER A 17 -2.92 -17.68 -20.22
N HIS A 18 -4.22 -17.60 -19.90
CA HIS A 18 -4.83 -16.66 -18.97
C HIS A 18 -3.85 -16.02 -17.99
N LEU A 19 -3.43 -14.77 -18.27
CA LEU A 19 -2.91 -13.91 -17.22
C LEU A 19 -4.07 -13.80 -16.23
N ALA A 20 -3.94 -14.41 -15.05
CA ALA A 20 -4.96 -14.24 -14.01
C ALA A 20 -5.18 -12.73 -13.84
N ALA A 21 -6.44 -12.29 -13.90
CA ALA A 21 -6.76 -10.87 -13.82
C ALA A 21 -6.10 -10.29 -12.56
N ARG A 22 -5.33 -9.20 -12.73
CA ARG A 22 -4.64 -8.54 -11.62
C ARG A 22 -5.69 -8.12 -10.58
N PRO A 23 -5.48 -8.40 -9.29
CA PRO A 23 -6.41 -7.94 -8.27
C PRO A 23 -6.42 -6.41 -8.27
N THR A 24 -7.59 -5.83 -7.99
CA THR A 24 -7.74 -4.38 -7.81
C THR A 24 -7.62 -4.03 -6.34
N VAL A 25 -6.79 -3.04 -6.01
CA VAL A 25 -6.65 -2.47 -4.66
C VAL A 25 -7.13 -1.03 -4.66
N ALA A 26 -8.06 -0.72 -3.75
CA ALA A 26 -8.58 0.63 -3.56
C ALA A 26 -7.62 1.46 -2.69
N ALA A 27 -6.95 2.46 -3.26
CA ALA A 27 -6.11 3.40 -2.50
C ALA A 27 -6.93 4.56 -1.95
N ARG A 28 -6.91 4.77 -0.64
CA ARG A 28 -7.65 5.82 0.07
C ARG A 28 -6.70 6.69 0.87
N ILE A 29 -6.75 7.99 0.63
CA ILE A 29 -5.87 8.97 1.28
C ILE A 29 -6.70 9.72 2.31
N LEU A 30 -6.41 9.52 3.60
CA LEU A 30 -7.21 10.04 4.72
C LEU A 30 -6.69 11.38 5.25
N GLY A 31 -5.50 11.81 4.84
CA GLY A 31 -4.85 12.97 5.43
C GLY A 31 -4.36 12.67 6.84
N ARG A 32 -4.51 13.64 7.77
CA ARG A 32 -4.09 13.49 9.16
C ARG A 32 -5.27 13.11 10.05
N VAL A 33 -5.12 12.04 10.82
CA VAL A 33 -6.17 11.50 11.71
C VAL A 33 -5.63 11.15 13.10
N GLY A 34 -6.51 11.08 14.09
CA GLY A 34 -6.17 10.51 15.40
C GLY A 34 -5.77 9.03 15.30
N TYR A 35 -5.05 8.50 16.29
CA TYR A 35 -4.65 7.08 16.21
C TYR A 35 -5.86 6.15 16.28
N ALA A 36 -6.76 6.38 17.24
CA ALA A 36 -8.00 5.60 17.38
C ALA A 36 -8.85 5.62 16.11
N GLU A 37 -9.07 6.81 15.53
CA GLU A 37 -9.81 7.00 14.28
C GLU A 37 -9.23 6.19 13.12
N GLY A 38 -7.91 6.20 12.95
CA GLY A 38 -7.26 5.40 11.90
C GLY A 38 -7.37 3.89 12.14
N ILE A 39 -7.35 3.43 13.39
CA ILE A 39 -7.58 2.02 13.74
C ILE A 39 -9.03 1.60 13.53
N ASP A 40 -10.00 2.42 13.94
CA ASP A 40 -11.43 2.15 13.73
C ASP A 40 -11.76 2.07 12.24
N THR A 41 -11.22 3.00 11.46
CA THR A 41 -11.31 2.99 10.00
C THR A 41 -10.74 1.70 9.41
N GLN A 42 -9.54 1.29 9.87
CA GLN A 42 -8.89 0.06 9.45
C GLN A 42 -9.76 -1.18 9.75
N LEU A 43 -10.33 -1.27 10.95
CA LEU A 43 -11.17 -2.41 11.35
C LEU A 43 -12.47 -2.49 10.54
N ARG A 44 -13.08 -1.34 10.21
CA ARG A 44 -14.22 -1.30 9.28
C ARG A 44 -13.86 -1.88 7.92
N PHE A 45 -12.74 -1.46 7.33
CA PHE A 45 -12.29 -1.98 6.03
C PHE A 45 -11.89 -3.46 6.09
N VAL A 46 -11.34 -3.94 7.20
CA VAL A 46 -11.13 -5.39 7.42
C VAL A 46 -12.46 -6.13 7.32
N GLY A 47 -13.50 -5.63 7.99
CA GLY A 47 -14.86 -6.18 7.91
C GLY A 47 -15.45 -6.17 6.50
N ASP A 48 -15.22 -5.10 5.73
CA ASP A 48 -15.70 -5.00 4.35
C ASP A 48 -14.98 -5.95 3.39
N VAL A 49 -13.66 -6.11 3.52
CA VAL A 49 -12.87 -7.09 2.74
C VAL A 49 -13.31 -8.51 3.07
N LEU A 50 -13.51 -8.84 4.35
CA LEU A 50 -14.01 -10.14 4.78
C LEU A 50 -15.42 -10.42 4.22
N ALA A 51 -16.27 -9.41 4.17
CA ALA A 51 -17.62 -9.54 3.62
C ALA A 51 -17.70 -9.43 2.09
N GLY A 52 -16.59 -9.12 1.40
CA GLY A 52 -16.57 -8.90 -0.05
C GLY A 52 -17.36 -7.66 -0.50
N ARG A 53 -17.50 -6.65 0.36
CA ARG A 53 -18.26 -5.41 0.10
C ARG A 53 -17.41 -4.26 -0.42
N ASN A 54 -16.12 -4.47 -0.60
CA ASN A 54 -15.21 -3.43 -1.01
C ASN A 54 -15.30 -3.18 -2.53
N THR A 55 -15.92 -2.06 -2.89
CA THR A 55 -16.16 -1.65 -4.27
C THR A 55 -15.45 -0.33 -4.57
N VAL A 56 -14.95 -0.22 -5.81
CA VAL A 56 -14.42 1.02 -6.37
C VAL A 56 -15.34 1.45 -7.50
N VAL A 57 -15.81 2.68 -7.43
CA VAL A 57 -16.47 3.33 -8.56
C VAL A 57 -15.36 3.94 -9.41
N LEU A 58 -15.16 3.40 -10.61
CA LEU A 58 -14.19 3.96 -11.53
C LEU A 58 -14.70 5.30 -12.08
N PRO A 59 -13.83 6.32 -12.24
CA PRO A 59 -14.19 7.51 -12.99
C PRO A 59 -14.60 7.09 -14.42
N PRO A 60 -15.56 7.80 -15.02
CA PRO A 60 -16.04 7.46 -16.35
C PRO A 60 -14.88 7.49 -17.35
N GLN A 61 -14.60 6.37 -18.00
CA GLN A 61 -13.61 6.30 -19.08
C GLN A 61 -14.29 6.55 -20.43
N PRO A 62 -13.57 7.16 -21.40
CA PRO A 62 -14.04 7.17 -22.79
C PRO A 62 -14.19 5.70 -23.24
N ALA A 63 -15.35 5.37 -23.81
CA ALA A 63 -15.61 4.04 -24.33
C ALA A 63 -14.48 3.61 -25.28
N ALA A 64 -14.01 2.36 -25.14
CA ALA A 64 -13.03 1.80 -26.07
C ALA A 64 -13.56 1.96 -27.50
N ALA A 65 -12.74 2.56 -28.37
CA ALA A 65 -13.11 2.76 -29.76
C ALA A 65 -13.44 1.37 -30.37
N PRO A 66 -14.54 1.23 -31.12
CA PRO A 66 -14.87 -0.03 -31.76
C PRO A 66 -13.71 -0.46 -32.65
N SER A 67 -13.25 -1.70 -32.47
CA SER A 67 -12.19 -2.29 -33.27
C SER A 67 -12.62 -2.30 -34.74
N SER A 68 -12.02 -1.44 -35.56
CA SER A 68 -12.27 -1.38 -37.00
C SER A 68 -11.53 -2.51 -37.72
N LEU A 69 -12.12 -3.70 -37.75
CA LEU A 69 -11.88 -4.68 -38.82
C LEU A 69 -13.15 -4.69 -39.68
N GLY A 70 -13.00 -4.17 -40.91
CA GLY A 70 -14.09 -3.62 -41.69
C GLY A 70 -14.86 -4.56 -42.61
N GLU A 71 -15.86 -3.99 -43.26
CA GLU A 71 -16.20 -4.13 -44.69
C GLU A 71 -16.95 -2.85 -45.15
N PRO A 72 -16.86 -2.41 -46.42
CA PRO A 72 -17.54 -1.21 -46.89
C PRO A 72 -18.82 -1.54 -47.68
N ALA A 73 -19.93 -0.84 -47.43
CA ALA A 73 -20.89 -0.46 -48.48
C ALA A 73 -21.98 0.56 -48.04
N SER A 74 -22.11 1.60 -48.88
CA SER A 74 -23.26 2.44 -49.24
C SER A 74 -24.01 3.31 -48.21
N SER A 75 -23.67 4.61 -48.26
CA SER A 75 -24.56 5.79 -48.34
C SER A 75 -25.92 5.81 -47.62
N SER A 76 -26.05 6.61 -46.56
CA SER A 76 -26.72 7.93 -46.60
C SER A 76 -26.98 8.51 -45.20
N LYS A 77 -26.96 9.85 -45.14
CA LYS A 77 -27.37 10.80 -44.07
C LYS A 77 -26.33 11.20 -43.02
N LEU A 78 -25.88 12.45 -43.17
CA LEU A 78 -25.35 13.29 -42.11
C LEU A 78 -26.43 13.52 -41.03
N ALA A 79 -26.11 13.25 -39.77
CA ALA A 79 -26.34 14.16 -38.66
C ALA A 79 -25.56 13.66 -37.43
N ASN A 80 -24.74 14.55 -36.93
CA ASN A 80 -23.75 14.42 -35.88
C ASN A 80 -24.43 14.38 -34.50
N GLN A 81 -24.24 13.31 -33.73
CA GLN A 81 -24.31 13.32 -32.26
C GLN A 81 -23.37 12.23 -31.74
N ASN A 82 -22.13 12.63 -31.46
CA ASN A 82 -21.13 11.83 -30.74
C ASN A 82 -21.65 11.52 -29.34
N ASN A 83 -22.46 10.49 -29.21
CA ASN A 83 -22.86 9.94 -27.93
C ASN A 83 -21.76 8.95 -27.47
N THR A 84 -20.59 9.47 -27.10
CA THR A 84 -19.61 8.70 -26.36
C THR A 84 -20.23 8.35 -25.02
N LYS A 85 -20.86 7.18 -24.94
CA LYS A 85 -21.45 6.64 -23.72
C LYS A 85 -20.32 6.41 -22.72
N LEU A 86 -20.12 7.38 -21.83
CA LEU A 86 -19.23 7.27 -20.68
C LEU A 86 -19.78 6.12 -19.82
N THR A 87 -19.09 5.00 -19.79
CA THR A 87 -19.46 3.88 -18.92
C THR A 87 -18.82 4.09 -17.56
N SER A 88 -19.60 4.48 -16.57
CA SER A 88 -19.21 4.26 -15.17
C SER A 88 -19.43 2.77 -14.84
N GLY A 89 -18.41 2.15 -14.26
CA GLY A 89 -18.47 0.75 -13.84
C GLY A 89 -17.98 0.64 -12.40
N ALA A 90 -18.78 0.04 -11.53
CA ALA A 90 -18.31 -0.41 -10.23
C ALA A 90 -17.47 -1.67 -10.45
N VAL A 91 -16.23 -1.65 -9.96
CA VAL A 91 -15.35 -2.82 -9.94
C VAL A 91 -15.14 -3.22 -8.48
N THR A 92 -15.22 -4.52 -8.20
CA THR A 92 -14.88 -5.04 -6.88
C THR A 92 -13.38 -4.86 -6.64
N ALA A 93 -13.02 -4.26 -5.51
CA ALA A 93 -11.62 -4.17 -5.06
C ALA A 93 -11.15 -5.53 -4.53
N ASN A 94 -11.24 -6.59 -5.31
CA ASN A 94 -11.01 -7.96 -4.85
C ASN A 94 -9.65 -8.19 -4.13
N GLY A 95 -8.65 -7.34 -4.36
CA GLY A 95 -7.37 -7.32 -3.65
C GLY A 95 -7.41 -6.68 -2.26
N GLY A 96 -8.37 -5.78 -1.99
CA GLY A 96 -8.53 -5.09 -0.72
C GLY A 96 -8.42 -3.58 -0.82
N ASP A 97 -8.07 -2.94 0.29
CA ASP A 97 -7.93 -1.50 0.44
C ASP A 97 -6.52 -1.15 0.95
N LEU A 98 -5.97 -0.02 0.49
CA LEU A 98 -4.74 0.57 0.99
C LEU A 98 -5.06 1.95 1.55
N LEU A 99 -5.08 2.08 2.88
CA LEU A 99 -5.25 3.36 3.54
C LEU A 99 -3.89 4.04 3.69
N LEU A 100 -3.80 5.32 3.33
CA LEU A 100 -2.60 6.13 3.45
C LEU A 100 -2.93 7.41 4.20
N LEU A 101 -2.15 7.68 5.24
CA LEU A 101 -2.47 8.72 6.21
C LEU A 101 -1.22 9.19 6.96
N GLU A 102 -1.41 10.23 7.74
CA GLU A 102 -0.55 10.63 8.84
C GLU A 102 -1.32 10.53 10.15
N HIS A 103 -0.63 10.25 11.24
CA HIS A 103 -1.23 10.34 12.57
C HIS A 103 -0.87 11.66 13.25
N ASN A 104 -1.71 12.08 14.20
CA ASN A 104 -1.26 12.96 15.27
C ASN A 104 -0.12 12.27 16.06
N PRO A 105 0.75 13.03 16.77
CA PRO A 105 1.84 12.44 17.54
C PRO A 105 1.34 11.33 18.49
N VAL A 106 1.85 10.12 18.28
CA VAL A 106 1.46 8.93 19.06
C VAL A 106 2.61 7.95 19.17
N TYR A 107 2.80 7.42 20.37
CA TYR A 107 3.61 6.25 20.61
C TYR A 107 2.72 5.02 20.74
N THR A 108 3.01 4.01 19.93
CA THR A 108 2.22 2.77 19.91
C THR A 108 3.05 1.61 20.42
N LEU A 109 2.44 0.75 21.23
CA LEU A 109 3.08 -0.42 21.84
C LEU A 109 2.51 -1.68 21.21
N GLY A 110 3.32 -2.39 20.43
CA GLY A 110 2.93 -3.68 19.90
C GLY A 110 2.90 -4.77 20.97
N ARG A 111 2.40 -5.95 20.59
CA ARG A 111 2.13 -7.10 21.49
C ARG A 111 3.33 -7.64 22.27
N ARG A 112 4.57 -7.20 21.99
CA ARG A 112 5.78 -7.63 22.68
C ARG A 112 6.15 -6.71 23.86
N MET A 113 5.36 -5.69 24.13
CA MET A 113 5.61 -4.74 25.22
C MET A 113 4.52 -4.84 26.28
N GLN A 114 4.91 -4.52 27.51
CA GLN A 114 3.98 -4.28 28.59
C GLN A 114 3.78 -2.77 28.76
N HIS A 115 2.66 -2.40 29.36
CA HIS A 115 2.39 -1.01 29.68
C HIS A 115 3.38 -0.52 30.75
N ASP A 116 3.91 0.69 30.55
CA ASP A 116 4.83 1.38 31.46
C ASP A 116 4.23 2.76 31.75
N ALA A 117 3.78 2.97 32.98
CA ALA A 117 3.04 4.17 33.37
C ALA A 117 3.92 5.43 33.42
N ASP A 118 5.18 5.30 33.84
CA ASP A 118 6.10 6.43 33.92
C ASP A 118 6.52 6.86 32.52
N GLN A 119 6.77 5.89 31.63
CA GLN A 119 7.00 6.16 30.22
C GLN A 119 5.77 6.79 29.57
N ALA A 120 4.56 6.28 29.84
CA ALA A 120 3.33 6.86 29.32
C ALA A 120 3.17 8.33 29.74
N ALA A 121 3.33 8.63 31.03
CA ALA A 121 3.23 9.99 31.57
C ALA A 121 4.27 10.94 30.94
N ARG A 122 5.53 10.49 30.83
CA ARG A 122 6.60 11.28 30.21
C ARG A 122 6.33 11.60 28.74
N LEU A 123 5.82 10.63 27.97
CA LEU A 123 5.54 10.81 26.55
C LEU A 123 4.27 11.64 26.32
N ALA A 124 3.26 11.48 27.18
CA ALA A 124 2.08 12.33 27.19
C ALA A 124 2.41 13.80 27.47
N ALA A 125 3.37 14.08 28.36
CA ALA A 125 3.84 15.44 28.63
C ALA A 125 4.50 16.12 27.42
N LEU A 126 4.93 15.36 26.39
CA LEU A 126 5.42 15.89 25.12
C LEU A 126 4.29 16.22 24.13
N GLY A 127 3.04 15.92 24.48
CA GLY A 127 1.88 16.10 23.60
C GLY A 127 1.62 14.93 22.66
N ALA A 128 2.13 13.73 22.97
CA ALA A 128 1.86 12.52 22.19
C ALA A 128 0.92 11.55 22.93
N GLU A 129 0.02 10.91 22.19
CA GLU A 129 -0.75 9.77 22.72
C GLU A 129 0.18 8.58 23.04
N TYR A 130 -0.24 7.71 23.96
CA TYR A 130 0.48 6.47 24.30
C TYR A 130 -0.51 5.30 24.31
N VAL A 131 -0.42 4.43 23.30
CA VAL A 131 -1.49 3.48 22.99
C VAL A 131 -0.97 2.06 22.82
N TYR A 132 -1.55 1.10 23.54
CA TYR A 132 -1.32 -0.32 23.31
C TYR A 132 -2.10 -0.80 22.07
N THR A 133 -1.48 -1.66 21.26
CA THR A 133 -2.05 -2.09 19.98
C THR A 133 -1.74 -3.56 19.65
N SER A 134 -2.59 -4.15 18.81
CA SER A 134 -2.53 -5.55 18.41
C SER A 134 -1.46 -5.88 17.37
N ARG A 135 -0.74 -4.89 16.80
CA ARG A 135 0.32 -5.15 15.82
C ARG A 135 1.50 -5.92 16.43
N GLY A 136 2.26 -6.58 15.56
CA GLY A 136 3.58 -7.09 15.91
C GLY A 136 4.58 -5.98 16.26
N GLY A 137 5.72 -6.39 16.84
CA GLY A 137 6.81 -5.48 17.21
C GLY A 137 6.68 -4.90 18.62
N GLN A 138 7.59 -3.99 18.94
CA GLN A 138 7.65 -3.28 20.22
C GLN A 138 7.11 -1.85 20.08
N ILE A 139 7.64 -0.89 20.84
CA ILE A 139 7.27 0.53 20.76
C ILE A 139 7.77 1.19 19.46
N THR A 140 6.97 2.10 18.89
CA THR A 140 7.36 3.00 17.79
C THR A 140 6.60 4.33 17.92
N PHE A 141 7.01 5.32 17.13
CA PHE A 141 6.35 6.62 17.00
C PHE A 141 5.67 6.77 15.62
N HIS A 142 4.52 7.44 15.61
CA HIS A 142 3.87 8.00 14.43
C HIS A 142 3.51 9.47 14.65
N GLY A 143 3.54 10.26 13.60
CA GLY A 143 3.23 11.69 13.68
C GLY A 143 3.31 12.40 12.33
N PRO A 144 3.16 13.74 12.33
CA PRO A 144 3.26 14.56 11.13
C PRO A 144 4.55 14.31 10.33
N GLY A 145 4.43 14.32 9.00
CA GLY A 145 5.52 14.07 8.07
C GLY A 145 5.92 12.60 7.94
N GLN A 146 5.21 11.67 8.59
CA GLN A 146 5.40 10.23 8.45
C GLN A 146 4.26 9.61 7.64
N LEU A 147 4.56 9.08 6.46
CA LEU A 147 3.56 8.39 5.63
C LEU A 147 3.29 7.00 6.22
N VAL A 148 2.12 6.85 6.84
CA VAL A 148 1.62 5.59 7.37
C VAL A 148 0.73 4.93 6.32
N GLY A 149 1.00 3.66 6.03
CA GLY A 149 0.20 2.85 5.12
C GLY A 149 -0.38 1.63 5.81
N TYR A 150 -1.69 1.44 5.68
CA TYR A 150 -2.41 0.25 6.12
C TYR A 150 -2.96 -0.53 4.92
N PRO A 151 -2.21 -1.50 4.38
CA PRO A 151 -2.73 -2.42 3.37
C PRO A 151 -3.65 -3.45 4.06
N ILE A 152 -4.96 -3.29 3.88
CA ILE A 152 -5.99 -4.25 4.25
C ILE A 152 -6.26 -5.16 3.05
N LEU A 153 -5.39 -6.14 2.86
CA LEU A 153 -5.38 -6.99 1.68
C LEU A 153 -5.95 -8.36 2.00
N ASN A 154 -6.76 -8.90 1.09
CA ASN A 154 -7.05 -10.32 1.06
C ASN A 154 -5.91 -11.04 0.35
N LEU A 155 -4.94 -11.59 1.10
CA LEU A 155 -3.77 -12.26 0.49
C LEU A 155 -4.12 -13.48 -0.38
N ALA A 156 -5.33 -14.04 -0.25
CA ALA A 156 -5.79 -15.12 -1.10
C ALA A 156 -6.23 -14.65 -2.51
N ALA A 157 -6.47 -13.36 -2.70
CA ALA A 157 -6.83 -12.77 -3.99
C ALA A 157 -5.62 -12.51 -4.90
N PHE A 158 -4.41 -12.58 -4.36
CA PHE A 158 -3.17 -12.36 -5.11
C PHE A 158 -2.63 -13.68 -5.66
N SER A 159 -2.00 -13.61 -6.83
CA SER A 159 -1.32 -14.71 -7.50
C SER A 159 -0.36 -15.44 -6.56
N HIS A 160 -0.15 -16.74 -6.78
CA HIS A 160 0.84 -17.55 -6.05
C HIS A 160 0.65 -17.70 -4.53
N ARG A 161 -0.55 -17.45 -3.98
CA ARG A 161 -0.85 -17.59 -2.54
C ARG A 161 0.20 -16.88 -1.66
N VAL A 162 0.31 -15.56 -1.80
CA VAL A 162 1.24 -14.71 -1.03
C VAL A 162 1.30 -15.14 0.44
N SER A 163 2.46 -15.61 0.91
CA SER A 163 2.68 -15.96 2.31
C SER A 163 2.80 -14.69 3.16
N VAL A 164 2.69 -14.79 4.49
CA VAL A 164 2.87 -13.61 5.37
C VAL A 164 4.30 -13.05 5.24
N LYS A 165 5.30 -13.94 5.11
CA LYS A 165 6.69 -13.53 4.91
C LYS A 165 6.89 -12.85 3.57
N ASP A 166 6.26 -13.37 2.51
CA ASP A 166 6.29 -12.76 1.18
C ASP A 166 5.60 -11.40 1.18
N TYR A 167 4.45 -11.27 1.86
CA TYR A 167 3.75 -9.99 2.04
C TYR A 167 4.66 -8.93 2.70
N VAL A 168 5.31 -9.26 3.83
CA VAL A 168 6.24 -8.34 4.50
C VAL A 168 7.40 -7.99 3.57
N ARG A 169 7.98 -8.98 2.87
CA ARG A 169 9.06 -8.77 1.90
C ARG A 169 8.64 -7.83 0.76
N ARG A 170 7.43 -7.98 0.23
CA ARG A 170 6.88 -7.11 -0.81
C ARG A 170 6.71 -5.68 -0.30
N LEU A 171 6.20 -5.47 0.92
CA LEU A 171 6.14 -4.13 1.51
C LEU A 171 7.52 -3.48 1.66
N GLU A 172 8.52 -4.24 2.12
CA GLU A 172 9.90 -3.74 2.17
C GLU A 172 10.40 -3.33 0.78
N VAL A 173 10.16 -4.14 -0.26
CA VAL A 173 10.56 -3.82 -1.63
C VAL A 173 9.83 -2.57 -2.16
N VAL A 174 8.54 -2.40 -1.88
CA VAL A 174 7.79 -1.17 -2.24
C VAL A 174 8.47 0.05 -1.64
N LEU A 175 8.79 -0.01 -0.34
CA LEU A 175 9.42 1.09 0.38
C LEU A 175 10.85 1.36 -0.11
N MET A 176 11.65 0.31 -0.36
CA MET A 176 12.99 0.43 -0.91
C MET A 176 12.98 1.11 -2.30
N ARG A 177 12.07 0.69 -3.19
CA ARG A 177 11.92 1.27 -4.52
C ARG A 177 11.43 2.72 -4.45
N THR A 178 10.50 3.02 -3.54
CA THR A 178 10.05 4.39 -3.26
C THR A 178 11.23 5.27 -2.84
N CYS A 179 12.06 4.81 -1.90
CA CYS A 179 13.26 5.53 -1.47
C CYS A 179 14.27 5.73 -2.62
N ALA A 180 14.43 4.72 -3.48
CA ALA A 180 15.36 4.77 -4.61
C ALA A 180 14.99 5.87 -5.63
N ASP A 181 13.71 6.13 -5.86
CA ASP A 181 13.24 7.21 -6.75
C ASP A 181 13.58 8.61 -6.21
N PHE A 182 13.81 8.74 -4.90
CA PHE A 182 14.36 9.95 -4.26
C PHE A 182 15.89 9.99 -4.24
N GLY A 183 16.57 8.97 -4.77
CA GLY A 183 18.03 8.84 -4.69
C GLY A 183 18.55 8.26 -3.37
N VAL A 184 17.67 7.76 -2.50
CA VAL A 184 18.07 7.17 -1.21
C VAL A 184 18.33 5.68 -1.37
N LYS A 185 19.60 5.28 -1.26
CA LYS A 185 19.98 3.86 -1.28
C LYS A 185 19.63 3.20 0.04
N THR A 186 18.79 2.17 -0.04
CA THR A 186 18.31 1.42 1.13
C THR A 186 18.75 -0.04 1.10
N GLU A 187 18.71 -0.67 2.28
CA GLU A 187 19.02 -2.06 2.48
C GLU A 187 18.08 -2.71 3.49
N LEU A 188 18.21 -4.03 3.60
CA LEU A 188 17.49 -4.85 4.57
C LEU A 188 18.49 -5.42 5.54
N THR A 189 18.03 -5.65 6.75
CA THR A 189 18.84 -6.27 7.79
C THR A 189 18.08 -7.45 8.38
N ALA A 190 18.67 -8.11 9.38
CA ALA A 190 17.96 -9.12 10.16
C ALA A 190 16.73 -8.54 10.90
N ASP A 191 16.70 -7.22 11.11
CA ASP A 191 15.60 -6.53 11.77
C ASP A 191 14.62 -5.97 10.75
N THR A 192 13.34 -6.34 10.91
CA THR A 192 12.26 -5.92 10.01
C THR A 192 12.17 -4.40 9.87
N GLY A 193 12.06 -3.95 8.62
CA GLY A 193 12.13 -2.54 8.27
C GLY A 193 13.03 -2.30 7.06
N VAL A 194 13.01 -1.07 6.58
CA VAL A 194 13.93 -0.59 5.54
C VAL A 194 14.95 0.34 6.19
N TRP A 195 16.20 0.21 5.78
CA TRP A 195 17.36 0.81 6.46
C TRP A 195 18.26 1.58 5.49
N VAL A 196 18.95 2.59 6.03
CA VAL A 196 20.08 3.28 5.40
C VAL A 196 21.26 3.14 6.36
N GLY A 197 22.15 2.18 6.09
CA GLY A 197 23.18 1.79 7.05
C GLY A 197 22.55 1.31 8.36
N LYS A 198 22.85 2.01 9.46
CA LYS A 198 22.32 1.71 10.80
C LYS A 198 21.00 2.44 11.13
N ASN A 199 20.50 3.26 10.21
CA ASN A 199 19.34 4.12 10.45
C ASN A 199 18.09 3.54 9.79
N LYS A 200 17.04 3.27 10.56
CA LYS A 200 15.76 2.82 10.02
C LYS A 200 15.03 3.98 9.35
N ILE A 201 14.67 3.85 8.08
CA ILE A 201 13.87 4.84 7.35
C ILE A 201 12.39 4.49 7.33
N ALA A 202 12.06 3.19 7.36
CA ALA A 202 10.67 2.72 7.44
C ALA A 202 10.51 1.54 8.40
N ALA A 203 9.49 1.63 9.24
CA ALA A 203 9.08 0.55 10.15
C ALA A 203 7.92 -0.24 9.55
N LEU A 204 7.88 -1.55 9.81
CA LEU A 204 6.75 -2.41 9.45
C LEU A 204 6.25 -3.13 10.72
N GLY A 205 4.95 -3.20 10.84
CA GLY A 205 4.25 -3.95 11.89
C GLY A 205 2.87 -4.32 11.37
N ILE A 206 2.61 -5.62 11.22
CA ILE A 206 1.38 -6.13 10.63
C ILE A 206 0.58 -6.96 11.63
N GLN A 207 -0.69 -7.15 11.34
CA GLN A 207 -1.55 -8.17 11.92
C GLN A 207 -2.18 -8.98 10.79
N LEU A 208 -2.38 -10.28 11.03
CA LEU A 208 -3.14 -11.15 10.15
C LEU A 208 -4.44 -11.54 10.86
N HIS A 209 -5.56 -11.36 10.17
CA HIS A 209 -6.89 -11.75 10.60
C HIS A 209 -7.28 -13.08 9.96
N GLU A 210 -8.50 -13.53 10.23
CA GLU A 210 -9.10 -14.66 9.54
C GLU A 210 -9.11 -14.47 8.01
N ARG A 211 -9.26 -15.59 7.28
CA ARG A 211 -9.27 -15.61 5.80
C ARG A 211 -8.05 -14.92 5.14
N ARG A 212 -6.97 -14.75 5.90
CA ARG A 212 -5.70 -14.14 5.48
C ARG A 212 -5.84 -12.67 5.09
N VAL A 213 -6.74 -11.93 5.75
CA VAL A 213 -6.86 -10.48 5.60
C VAL A 213 -5.82 -9.78 6.47
N THR A 214 -5.07 -8.82 5.92
CA THR A 214 -4.04 -8.08 6.64
C THR A 214 -4.59 -6.81 7.28
N SER A 215 -3.90 -6.32 8.31
CA SER A 215 -4.11 -4.97 8.85
C SER A 215 -2.83 -4.44 9.47
N HIS A 216 -2.84 -3.19 9.94
CA HIS A 216 -1.65 -2.37 10.16
C HIS A 216 -0.81 -2.30 8.88
N GLY A 217 0.51 -2.17 8.94
CA GLY A 217 1.31 -2.07 7.74
C GLY A 217 2.68 -1.47 7.97
N PHE A 218 2.90 -0.29 7.41
CA PHE A 218 4.20 0.37 7.41
C PHE A 218 4.09 1.85 7.79
N ALA A 219 5.24 2.42 8.18
CA ALA A 219 5.42 3.83 8.44
C ALA A 219 6.75 4.29 7.85
N LEU A 220 6.71 5.13 6.82
CA LEU A 220 7.86 5.69 6.12
C LEU A 220 8.10 7.11 6.61
N ASN A 221 9.31 7.37 7.14
CA ASN A 221 9.67 8.71 7.59
C ASN A 221 9.98 9.60 6.37
N CYS A 222 9.09 10.53 6.02
CA CYS A 222 9.27 11.43 4.88
C CYS A 222 9.96 12.72 5.34
N GLN A 223 9.24 13.57 6.06
CA GLN A 223 9.75 14.77 6.74
C GLN A 223 9.49 14.73 8.25
N THR A 224 9.34 13.52 8.79
CA THR A 224 9.09 13.27 10.21
C THR A 224 10.13 13.93 11.08
N ASP A 225 9.70 14.61 12.14
CA ASP A 225 10.60 15.09 13.18
C ASP A 225 11.21 13.90 13.92
N LEU A 226 12.50 13.64 13.69
CA LEU A 226 13.17 12.46 14.23
C LEU A 226 13.44 12.56 15.74
N ARG A 227 13.27 13.75 16.35
CA ARG A 227 13.45 13.93 17.81
C ARG A 227 12.45 13.11 18.61
N TRP A 228 11.27 12.83 18.07
CA TRP A 228 10.30 11.93 18.70
C TRP A 228 10.90 10.53 18.98
N PHE A 229 11.74 10.01 18.09
CA PHE A 229 12.38 8.71 18.31
C PHE A 229 13.47 8.73 19.38
N SER A 230 14.02 9.90 19.74
CA SER A 230 15.04 10.02 20.80
C SER A 230 14.47 9.75 22.20
N HIS A 231 13.14 9.79 22.35
CA HIS A 231 12.46 9.56 23.61
C HIS A 231 12.15 8.08 23.88
N ILE A 232 12.49 7.17 22.96
CA ILE A 232 12.22 5.74 23.05
C ILE A 232 13.42 4.93 22.54
N VAL A 233 13.44 3.63 22.81
CA VAL A 233 14.29 2.67 22.09
C VAL A 233 13.42 1.99 21.03
N PRO A 234 13.38 2.51 19.79
CA PRO A 234 12.42 2.04 18.80
C PRO A 234 12.70 0.58 18.44
N CYS A 235 11.63 -0.23 18.43
CA CYS A 235 11.71 -1.67 18.20
C CYS A 235 12.64 -2.46 19.17
N GLY A 236 13.10 -1.85 20.28
CA GLY A 236 14.07 -2.45 21.22
C GLY A 236 15.49 -2.58 20.68
N LEU A 237 15.83 -1.90 19.59
CA LEU A 237 17.10 -2.05 18.88
C LEU A 237 18.14 -1.04 19.40
N VAL A 238 18.81 -1.41 20.50
CA VAL A 238 19.89 -0.60 21.10
C VAL A 238 21.01 -0.38 20.08
N GLY A 239 21.48 0.87 19.96
CA GLY A 239 22.57 1.23 19.05
C GLY A 239 22.16 1.41 17.58
N LYS A 240 20.87 1.30 17.26
CA LYS A 240 20.31 1.67 15.96
C LYS A 240 19.55 2.99 16.07
N SER A 241 19.56 3.76 15.00
CA SER A 241 18.88 5.05 14.94
C SER A 241 17.80 5.05 13.86
N VAL A 242 17.21 6.21 13.60
CA VAL A 242 16.22 6.44 12.55
C VAL A 242 16.69 7.55 11.61
N THR A 243 16.18 7.51 10.39
CA THR A 243 16.34 8.60 9.41
C THR A 243 15.01 8.88 8.71
N SER A 244 15.00 9.86 7.81
CA SER A 244 13.86 10.22 6.97
C SER A 244 14.33 10.53 5.55
N LEU A 245 13.43 10.47 4.57
CA LEU A 245 13.74 10.88 3.20
C LEU A 245 14.36 12.29 3.20
N SER A 246 13.72 13.23 3.89
CA SER A 246 14.18 14.61 3.93
C SER A 246 15.61 14.76 4.48
N ARG A 247 15.95 13.98 5.50
CA ARG A 247 17.30 13.96 6.07
C ARG A 247 18.31 13.36 5.10
N GLU A 248 17.97 12.28 4.40
CA GLU A 248 18.90 11.62 3.47
C GLU A 248 19.16 12.47 2.21
N VAL A 249 18.15 13.20 1.71
CA VAL A 249 18.30 14.03 0.50
C VAL A 249 18.58 15.51 0.77
N GLN A 250 18.66 15.92 2.04
CA GLN A 250 18.95 17.31 2.48
C GLN A 250 17.98 18.35 1.90
N ARG A 251 16.70 17.98 1.74
CA ARG A 251 15.60 18.87 1.39
C ARG A 251 14.30 18.36 2.02
N GLU A 252 13.26 19.18 2.07
CA GLU A 252 11.95 18.71 2.48
C GLU A 252 11.38 17.73 1.43
N VAL A 253 10.93 16.57 1.91
CA VAL A 253 10.23 15.53 1.13
C VAL A 253 8.95 15.18 1.87
N SER A 254 7.81 15.62 1.33
CA SER A 254 6.53 15.49 2.00
C SER A 254 5.86 14.14 1.77
N THR A 255 4.85 13.84 2.58
CA THR A 255 4.03 12.63 2.41
C THR A 255 3.24 12.71 1.11
N GLU A 256 2.79 13.90 0.70
CA GLU A 256 2.10 14.17 -0.55
C GLU A 256 2.98 13.93 -1.78
N GLU A 257 4.26 14.35 -1.73
CA GLU A 257 5.23 14.06 -2.79
C GLU A 257 5.52 12.56 -2.91
N THR A 258 5.59 11.88 -1.76
CA THR A 258 5.93 10.44 -1.67
C THR A 258 4.80 9.53 -2.11
N LEU A 259 3.55 9.93 -1.85
CA LEU A 259 2.33 9.17 -2.11
C LEU A 259 2.21 8.57 -3.52
N PRO A 260 2.29 9.35 -4.62
CA PRO A 260 2.13 8.80 -5.97
C PRO A 260 3.23 7.79 -6.35
N ILE A 261 4.46 8.02 -5.89
CA ILE A 261 5.60 7.13 -6.13
C ILE A 261 5.37 5.80 -5.40
N LEU A 262 4.94 5.86 -4.14
CA LEU A 262 4.63 4.67 -3.36
C LEU A 262 3.51 3.85 -4.00
N LEU A 263 2.42 4.49 -4.45
CA LEU A 263 1.29 3.80 -5.09
C LEU A 263 1.71 3.07 -6.37
N LYS A 264 2.57 3.70 -7.18
CA LYS A 264 3.15 3.07 -8.38
C LYS A 264 3.92 1.79 -8.00
N HIS A 265 4.88 1.90 -7.08
CA HIS A 265 5.69 0.74 -6.67
C HIS A 265 4.85 -0.33 -5.98
N PHE A 266 3.80 0.05 -5.25
CA PHE A 266 2.85 -0.89 -4.67
C PHE A 266 2.17 -1.74 -5.75
N GLY A 267 1.61 -1.10 -6.78
CA GLY A 267 1.00 -1.81 -7.92
C GLY A 267 1.97 -2.74 -8.66
N ASP A 268 3.21 -2.28 -8.86
CA ASP A 268 4.26 -3.06 -9.55
C ASP A 268 4.68 -4.30 -8.73
N VAL A 269 4.93 -4.14 -7.42
CA VAL A 269 5.45 -5.22 -6.55
C VAL A 269 4.37 -6.22 -6.14
N PHE A 270 3.14 -5.74 -5.95
CA PHE A 270 2.00 -6.60 -5.65
C PHE A 270 1.30 -7.15 -6.89
N GLU A 271 1.75 -6.75 -8.08
CA GLU A 271 1.15 -7.14 -9.36
C GLU A 271 -0.36 -6.84 -9.40
N CYS A 272 -0.77 -5.72 -8.79
CA CYS A 272 -2.17 -5.31 -8.68
C CYS A 272 -2.46 -4.00 -9.41
N ASP A 273 -3.71 -3.79 -9.76
CA ASP A 273 -4.19 -2.52 -10.27
C ASP A 273 -4.61 -1.63 -9.08
N VAL A 274 -3.93 -0.51 -8.91
CA VAL A 274 -4.19 0.42 -7.81
C VAL A 274 -5.14 1.52 -8.29
N GLN A 275 -6.32 1.59 -7.70
CA GLN A 275 -7.34 2.57 -8.04
C GLN A 275 -7.52 3.55 -6.89
N ARG A 276 -7.20 4.83 -7.12
CA ARG A 276 -7.42 5.87 -6.12
C ARG A 276 -8.91 6.16 -5.99
N VAL A 277 -9.43 6.08 -4.78
CA VAL A 277 -10.83 6.41 -4.49
C VAL A 277 -10.90 7.80 -3.88
N LEU A 278 -11.77 8.65 -4.42
CA LEU A 278 -12.07 9.98 -3.89
C LEU A 278 -13.30 9.89 -2.99
N GLY A 279 -13.24 10.47 -1.79
CA GLY A 279 -14.37 10.49 -0.85
C GLY A 279 -13.96 10.84 0.57
N ALA A 280 -14.95 11.20 1.40
CA ALA A 280 -14.82 11.21 2.86
C ALA A 280 -15.00 9.78 3.38
N TYR A 281 -14.23 9.40 4.40
CA TYR A 281 -14.13 8.03 4.89
C TYR A 281 -14.39 7.95 6.39
#